data_AF-A0A8R1DWQ4-F1
#
_entry.id   AF-A0A8R1DWQ4-F1
#
_cell.length_a   1.000
_cell.length_b   1.000
_cell.length_c   1.000
_cell.angle_alpha   90.00
_cell.angle_beta   90.00
_cell.angle_gamma   90.00
#
_symmetry.space_group_name_H-M   'P 1'
#
loop_
_entity.id
_entity.type
_entity.pdbx_description
1 polymer ?
#
loop_
_entity_poly.entity_id
_entity_poly.type
_entity_poly.pdbx_seq_one_letter_code
_entity_poly.pdbx_strand_id
1 'polypeptide(L)'
;EILKWSEHEQLDFMDKIVHRLSHYQLGKVDTFIRPMLQRDFISNLPAHLVELILFNVNAESLKACEDVSISWRCALARGQHWKKLVEKNVRSDTLWQGLSEKRHWDKFLNVSREVAVRRICEKFNYDVKVQREKLEQLILMHVFYSKLYPKIIRDIHNIDSNWKRGNYKMTRINCQSENSKDQ
;
A
#
# COMPACT_ATOMS: atom_id res chain seq x y z
N GLU A 1 -40.05 -3.15 30.97
CA GLU A 1 -40.04 -1.77 31.52
C GLU A 1 -38.82 -0.96 31.08
N ILE A 2 -37.61 -1.51 31.12
CA ILE A 2 -36.36 -0.82 30.69
C ILE A 2 -36.42 -0.26 29.25
N LEU A 3 -37.17 -0.91 28.35
CA LEU A 3 -37.36 -0.45 26.95
C LEU A 3 -38.15 0.87 26.81
N LYS A 4 -38.73 1.41 27.89
CA LYS A 4 -39.46 2.69 27.88
C LYS A 4 -38.65 3.86 28.48
N TRP A 5 -37.44 3.61 28.96
CA TRP A 5 -36.60 4.63 29.58
C TRP A 5 -36.07 5.63 28.55
N SER A 6 -36.05 6.90 28.92
CA SER A 6 -35.35 7.96 28.18
C SER A 6 -33.83 7.76 28.22
N GLU A 7 -33.10 8.39 27.30
CA GLU A 7 -31.63 8.34 27.27
C GLU A 7 -31.01 8.77 28.61
N HIS A 8 -31.60 9.78 29.26
CA HIS A 8 -31.11 10.28 30.55
C HIS A 8 -31.32 9.28 31.69
N GLU A 9 -32.48 8.64 31.75
CA GLU A 9 -32.76 7.58 32.75
C GLU A 9 -31.87 6.36 32.54
N GLN A 10 -31.59 6.00 31.28
CA GLN A 10 -30.65 4.92 30.96
C GLN A 10 -29.23 5.25 31.45
N LEU A 11 -28.75 6.48 31.20
CA LEU A 11 -27.41 6.91 31.63
C LEU A 11 -27.28 7.01 33.16
N ASP A 12 -28.27 7.58 33.86
CA ASP A 12 -28.28 7.69 35.33
C ASP A 12 -28.30 6.31 36.01
N PHE A 13 -29.07 5.36 35.46
CA PHE A 13 -29.04 3.98 35.93
C PHE A 13 -27.68 3.32 35.70
N MET A 14 -27.13 3.46 34.49
CA MET A 14 -25.81 2.89 34.16
C MET A 14 -24.71 3.46 35.06
N ASP A 15 -24.72 4.76 35.34
CA ASP A 15 -23.75 5.42 36.22
C ASP A 15 -23.79 4.84 37.64
N LYS A 16 -25.00 4.69 38.21
CA LYS A 16 -25.21 4.09 39.54
C LYS A 16 -24.78 2.62 39.60
N ILE A 17 -24.95 1.86 38.51
CA ILE A 17 -24.56 0.46 38.45
C ILE A 17 -23.04 0.32 38.30
N VAL A 18 -22.42 1.07 37.37
CA VAL A 18 -20.99 0.99 37.05
C VAL A 18 -20.13 1.30 38.28
N HIS A 19 -20.52 2.29 39.10
CA HIS A 19 -19.81 2.62 40.35
C HIS A 19 -19.83 1.51 41.41
N ARG A 20 -20.73 0.52 41.29
CA ARG A 20 -20.85 -0.61 42.24
C ARG A 20 -20.19 -1.89 41.73
N LEU A 21 -19.69 -1.89 40.50
CA LEU A 21 -19.03 -3.06 39.90
C LEU A 21 -17.62 -3.24 40.44
N SER A 22 -17.21 -4.49 40.65
CA SER A 22 -15.81 -4.83 40.92
C SER A 22 -14.91 -4.58 39.70
N HIS A 23 -13.60 -4.45 39.91
CA HIS A 23 -12.62 -4.35 38.81
C HIS A 23 -12.76 -5.47 37.76
N TYR A 24 -13.04 -6.70 38.19
CA TYR A 24 -13.26 -7.82 37.27
C TYR A 24 -14.52 -7.62 36.41
N GLN A 25 -15.63 -7.19 37.02
CA GLN A 25 -16.87 -6.92 36.30
C GLN A 25 -16.72 -5.72 35.35
N LEU A 26 -16.02 -4.67 35.76
CA LEU A 26 -15.69 -3.54 34.89
C LEU A 26 -14.87 -3.97 33.68
N GLY A 27 -13.89 -4.85 33.84
CA GLY A 27 -13.14 -5.43 32.71
C GLY A 27 -14.03 -6.22 31.74
N LYS A 28 -15.04 -6.94 32.25
CA LYS A 28 -16.04 -7.62 31.41
C LYS A 28 -16.94 -6.63 30.66
N VAL A 29 -17.38 -5.57 31.33
CA VAL A 29 -18.16 -4.49 30.71
C VAL A 29 -17.36 -3.76 29.63
N ASP A 30 -16.10 -3.40 29.87
CA ASP A 30 -15.22 -2.79 28.86
C ASP A 30 -15.07 -3.69 27.63
N THR A 31 -14.80 -4.98 27.84
CA THR A 31 -14.68 -5.96 26.75
C THR A 31 -15.97 -6.05 25.92
N PHE A 32 -17.13 -5.87 26.57
CA PHE A 32 -18.45 -5.91 25.91
C PHE A 32 -18.78 -4.61 25.16
N ILE A 33 -18.47 -3.44 25.75
CA ILE A 33 -18.80 -2.13 25.19
C ILE A 33 -17.82 -1.75 24.06
N ARG A 34 -16.53 -2.08 24.20
CA ARG A 34 -15.48 -1.65 23.28
C ARG A 34 -15.79 -1.98 21.81
N PRO A 35 -16.28 -3.17 21.43
CA PRO A 35 -16.71 -3.45 20.06
C PRO A 35 -17.88 -2.59 19.57
N MET A 36 -18.81 -2.19 20.46
CA MET A 36 -19.95 -1.33 20.12
C MET A 36 -19.53 0.12 19.83
N LEU A 37 -18.38 0.55 20.38
CA LEU A 37 -17.80 1.87 20.17
C LEU A 37 -16.85 1.91 18.96
N GLN A 38 -16.36 0.77 18.50
CA GLN A 38 -15.50 0.68 17.33
C GLN A 38 -16.31 0.77 16.04
N ARG A 39 -15.76 1.48 15.05
CA ARG A 39 -16.35 1.61 13.72
C ARG A 39 -15.31 1.27 12.67
N ASP A 40 -15.71 0.47 11.68
CA ASP A 40 -14.91 0.26 10.48
C ASP A 40 -15.04 1.49 9.57
N PHE A 41 -14.19 2.49 9.77
CA PHE A 41 -14.21 3.73 8.98
C PHE A 41 -14.00 3.46 7.49
N ILE A 42 -13.15 2.51 7.12
CA ILE A 42 -12.82 2.25 5.72
C ILE A 42 -14.00 1.63 4.97
N SER A 43 -14.78 0.76 5.63
CA SER A 43 -15.99 0.21 5.05
C SER A 43 -17.20 1.15 5.11
N ASN A 44 -17.24 2.09 6.08
CA ASN A 44 -18.42 2.93 6.31
C ASN A 44 -18.31 4.36 5.75
N LEU A 45 -17.11 4.88 5.49
CA LEU A 45 -16.94 6.24 4.97
C LEU A 45 -17.02 6.29 3.43
N PRO A 46 -17.41 7.45 2.86
CA PRO A 46 -17.30 7.70 1.43
C PRO A 46 -15.88 7.49 0.88
N ALA A 47 -15.79 7.00 -0.36
CA ALA A 47 -14.52 6.59 -0.98
C ALA A 47 -13.42 7.67 -0.98
N HIS A 48 -13.79 8.94 -1.15
CA HIS A 48 -12.81 10.04 -1.17
C HIS A 48 -12.17 10.28 0.21
N LEU A 49 -12.91 10.12 1.31
CA LEU A 49 -12.37 10.24 2.67
C LEU A 49 -11.46 9.06 2.99
N VAL A 50 -11.88 7.86 2.59
CA VAL A 50 -11.10 6.63 2.72
C VAL A 50 -9.75 6.77 2.03
N GLU A 51 -9.75 7.33 0.81
CA GLU A 51 -8.51 7.60 0.06
C GLU A 51 -7.59 8.60 0.79
N LEU A 52 -8.14 9.68 1.36
CA LEU A 52 -7.34 10.64 2.14
C LEU A 52 -6.71 10.00 3.38
N ILE A 53 -7.45 9.16 4.10
CA ILE A 53 -6.93 8.45 5.27
C ILE A 53 -5.78 7.54 4.84
N LEU A 54 -6.01 6.69 3.84
CA LEU A 54 -5.07 5.67 3.40
C LEU A 54 -3.86 6.24 2.63
N PHE A 55 -3.97 7.45 2.07
CA PHE A 55 -2.85 8.14 1.40
C PHE A 55 -1.71 8.52 2.36
N ASN A 56 -2.01 8.71 3.65
CA ASN A 56 -1.04 9.09 4.67
C ASN A 56 -0.31 7.89 5.30
N VAL A 57 -0.63 6.68 4.86
CA VAL A 57 -0.15 5.44 5.46
C VAL A 57 1.17 5.01 4.82
N ASN A 58 2.13 4.56 5.63
CA ASN A 58 3.42 4.05 5.14
C ASN A 58 3.27 2.64 4.52
N ALA A 59 4.32 2.15 3.86
CA ALA A 59 4.26 0.88 3.14
C ALA A 59 3.94 -0.34 4.03
N GLU A 60 4.48 -0.36 5.25
CA GLU A 60 4.25 -1.46 6.21
C GLU A 60 2.80 -1.48 6.69
N SER A 61 2.27 -0.31 7.05
CA SER A 61 0.89 -0.16 7.46
C SER A 61 -0.08 -0.39 6.28
N LEU A 62 0.31 -0.03 5.05
CA LEU A 62 -0.46 -0.33 3.85
C LEU A 62 -0.58 -1.84 3.63
N LYS A 63 0.49 -2.58 3.93
CA LYS A 63 0.46 -4.05 3.89
C LYS A 63 -0.45 -4.61 4.98
N ALA A 64 -0.38 -4.10 6.20
CA ALA A 64 -1.29 -4.49 7.28
C ALA A 64 -2.76 -4.21 6.93
N CYS A 65 -3.05 -3.07 6.26
CA CYS A 65 -4.38 -2.73 5.78
C CYS A 65 -4.95 -3.77 4.80
N GLU A 66 -4.11 -4.43 3.98
CA GLU A 66 -4.56 -5.51 3.09
C GLU A 66 -5.03 -6.75 3.86
N ASP A 67 -4.48 -6.97 5.04
CA ASP A 67 -4.72 -8.16 5.85
C ASP A 67 -5.94 -7.99 6.78
N VAL A 68 -6.49 -6.77 6.88
CA VAL A 68 -7.70 -6.46 7.68
C VAL A 68 -8.94 -7.15 7.11
N SER A 69 -9.25 -6.94 5.82
CA SER A 69 -10.43 -7.52 5.19
C SER A 69 -10.41 -7.42 3.65
N ILE A 70 -11.39 -8.04 2.99
CA ILE A 70 -11.62 -7.86 1.54
C ILE A 70 -12.06 -6.42 1.23
N SER A 71 -12.90 -5.80 2.07
CA SER A 71 -13.38 -4.42 1.84
C SER A 71 -12.23 -3.42 1.90
N TRP A 72 -11.29 -3.60 2.83
CA TRP A 72 -10.08 -2.79 2.94
C TRP A 72 -9.17 -2.96 1.73
N ARG A 73 -8.93 -4.20 1.26
CA ARG A 73 -8.19 -4.44 0.01
C ARG A 73 -8.85 -3.78 -1.20
N CYS A 74 -10.18 -3.86 -1.31
CA CYS A 74 -10.92 -3.18 -2.37
C CYS A 74 -10.79 -1.65 -2.28
N ALA A 75 -10.82 -1.07 -1.09
CA ALA A 75 -10.59 0.36 -0.88
C ALA A 75 -9.17 0.78 -1.31
N LEU A 76 -8.17 -0.01 -0.92
CA LEU A 76 -6.78 0.20 -1.33
C LEU A 76 -6.62 0.15 -2.86
N ALA A 77 -7.25 -0.83 -3.50
CA ALA A 77 -7.23 -1.00 -4.95
C ALA A 77 -7.93 0.15 -5.68
N ARG A 78 -9.10 0.58 -5.20
CA ARG A 78 -9.85 1.71 -5.78
C ARG A 78 -9.04 3.01 -5.75
N GLY A 79 -8.40 3.30 -4.62
CA GLY A 79 -7.54 4.48 -4.48
C GLY A 79 -6.15 4.32 -5.12
N GLN A 80 -5.81 3.15 -5.66
CA GLN A 80 -4.52 2.84 -6.30
C GLN A 80 -3.29 3.15 -5.40
N HIS A 81 -3.40 2.87 -4.10
CA HIS A 81 -2.42 3.33 -3.10
C HIS A 81 -0.99 2.82 -3.34
N TRP A 82 -0.82 1.54 -3.69
CA TRP A 82 0.50 1.00 -4.03
C TRP A 82 1.12 1.68 -5.26
N LYS A 83 0.32 1.94 -6.30
CA LYS A 83 0.79 2.66 -7.49
C LYS A 83 1.26 4.07 -7.10
N LYS A 84 0.41 4.82 -6.39
CA LYS A 84 0.72 6.19 -5.95
C LYS A 84 1.95 6.25 -5.05
N LEU A 85 2.12 5.27 -4.16
CA LEU A 85 3.31 5.16 -3.31
C LEU A 85 4.58 4.96 -4.13
N VAL A 86 4.59 4.01 -5.06
CA VAL A 86 5.75 3.76 -5.94
C VAL A 86 6.04 4.97 -6.81
N GLU A 87 5.03 5.59 -7.42
CA GLU A 87 5.19 6.79 -8.26
C GLU A 87 5.63 8.01 -7.45
N LYS A 88 5.19 8.15 -6.20
CA LYS A 88 5.68 9.18 -5.29
C LYS A 88 7.17 8.99 -5.04
N ASN A 89 7.59 7.78 -4.67
CA ASN A 89 9.00 7.48 -4.40
C ASN A 89 9.89 7.68 -5.64
N VAL A 90 9.43 7.23 -6.82
CA VAL A 90 10.15 7.45 -8.08
C VAL A 90 10.29 8.93 -8.44
N ARG A 91 9.32 9.78 -8.09
CA ARG A 91 9.41 11.23 -8.33
C ARG A 91 10.30 11.96 -7.32
N SER A 92 10.43 11.44 -6.10
CA SER A 92 11.15 12.11 -5.01
C SER A 92 12.58 11.61 -4.79
N ASP A 93 12.91 10.40 -5.24
CA ASP A 93 14.19 9.74 -4.94
C ASP A 93 14.90 9.32 -6.24
N THR A 94 16.13 9.82 -6.43
CA THR A 94 16.95 9.58 -7.63
C THR A 94 17.38 8.13 -7.78
N LEU A 95 17.57 7.39 -6.68
CA LEU A 95 17.84 5.96 -6.71
C LEU A 95 16.63 5.21 -7.26
N TRP A 96 15.42 5.56 -6.82
CA TRP A 96 14.18 4.96 -7.31
C TRP A 96 13.96 5.26 -8.80
N GLN A 97 14.22 6.49 -9.22
CA GLN A 97 14.15 6.88 -10.62
C GLN A 97 15.12 6.07 -11.49
N GLY A 98 16.41 6.08 -11.16
CA GLY A 98 17.43 5.35 -11.94
C GLY A 98 17.21 3.84 -11.94
N LEU A 99 16.73 3.28 -10.81
CA LEU A 99 16.39 1.86 -10.73
C LEU A 99 15.16 1.52 -11.59
N SER A 100 14.15 2.40 -11.60
CA SER A 100 12.95 2.24 -12.43
C SER A 100 13.30 2.15 -13.92
N GLU A 101 14.17 3.04 -14.41
CA GLU A 101 14.64 3.04 -15.80
C GLU A 101 15.46 1.78 -16.12
N LYS A 102 16.44 1.46 -15.26
CA LYS A 102 17.33 0.30 -15.44
C LYS A 102 16.61 -1.05 -15.39
N ARG A 103 15.49 -1.14 -14.65
CA ARG A 103 14.67 -2.35 -14.52
C ARG A 103 13.45 -2.35 -15.43
N HIS A 104 13.26 -1.31 -16.25
CA HIS A 104 12.13 -1.11 -17.13
C HIS A 104 10.77 -1.10 -16.40
N TRP A 105 10.75 -0.62 -15.15
CA TRP A 105 9.52 -0.44 -14.38
C TRP A 105 8.83 0.88 -14.72
N ASP A 106 9.56 1.85 -15.27
CA ASP A 106 9.06 3.11 -15.82
C ASP A 106 7.92 2.87 -16.84
N LYS A 107 7.97 1.77 -17.59
CA LYS A 107 6.89 1.32 -18.46
C LYS A 107 5.56 1.09 -17.73
N PHE A 108 5.51 0.95 -16.42
CA PHE A 108 4.26 0.74 -15.69
C PHE A 108 3.89 1.94 -14.81
N LEU A 109 4.72 2.98 -14.77
CA LEU A 109 4.61 4.08 -13.83
C LEU A 109 4.32 5.39 -14.57
N ASN A 110 3.65 6.32 -13.91
CA ASN A 110 3.25 7.63 -14.45
C ASN A 110 2.45 7.52 -15.76
N VAL A 111 1.66 6.45 -15.91
CA VAL A 111 0.77 6.22 -17.06
C VAL A 111 -0.68 6.09 -16.64
N SER A 112 -1.60 6.27 -17.61
CA SER A 112 -3.03 6.08 -17.38
C SER A 112 -3.36 4.66 -16.90
N ARG A 113 -4.51 4.50 -16.25
CA ARG A 113 -4.99 3.18 -15.79
C ARG A 113 -5.06 2.19 -16.94
N GLU A 114 -5.62 2.61 -18.06
CA GLU A 114 -5.85 1.77 -19.25
C GLU A 114 -4.52 1.28 -19.83
N VAL A 115 -3.52 2.17 -19.88
CA VAL A 115 -2.17 1.82 -20.35
C VAL A 115 -1.48 0.87 -19.38
N ALA A 116 -1.56 1.13 -18.06
CA ALA A 116 -0.99 0.26 -17.04
C ALA A 116 -1.59 -1.15 -17.11
N VAL A 117 -2.92 -1.27 -17.15
CA VAL A 117 -3.63 -2.54 -17.26
C VAL A 117 -3.18 -3.32 -18.49
N ARG A 118 -3.14 -2.67 -19.66
CA ARG A 118 -2.69 -3.31 -20.90
C ARG A 118 -1.28 -3.87 -20.78
N ARG A 119 -0.34 -3.05 -20.30
CA ARG A 119 1.06 -3.45 -20.12
C ARG A 119 1.20 -4.58 -19.11
N ILE A 120 0.40 -4.58 -18.03
CA ILE A 120 0.38 -5.67 -17.05
C ILE A 120 -0.14 -6.96 -17.72
N CYS A 121 -1.23 -6.89 -18.48
CA CYS A 121 -1.75 -8.05 -19.21
C CYS A 121 -0.70 -8.64 -20.17
N GLU A 122 -0.06 -7.80 -20.97
CA GLU A 122 1.03 -8.20 -21.88
C GLU A 122 2.17 -8.88 -21.11
N LYS A 123 2.58 -8.33 -19.97
CA LYS A 123 3.68 -8.86 -19.15
C LYS A 123 3.38 -10.27 -18.59
N PHE A 124 2.14 -10.55 -18.24
CA PHE A 124 1.73 -11.83 -17.65
C PHE A 124 1.03 -12.76 -18.66
N ASN A 125 1.06 -12.43 -19.95
CA ASN A 125 0.38 -13.17 -21.02
C ASN A 125 -1.13 -13.35 -20.78
N TYR A 126 -1.78 -12.36 -20.17
CA TYR A 126 -3.24 -12.32 -20.12
C TYR A 126 -3.80 -11.81 -21.43
N ASP A 127 -4.94 -12.35 -21.86
CA ASP A 127 -5.62 -11.88 -23.07
C ASP A 127 -6.07 -10.43 -22.89
N VAL A 128 -5.55 -9.56 -23.77
CA VAL A 128 -5.82 -8.12 -23.78
C VAL A 128 -7.19 -7.81 -24.39
N LYS A 129 -7.77 -8.73 -25.17
CA LYS A 129 -9.09 -8.58 -25.80
C LYS A 129 -10.24 -8.80 -24.83
N VAL A 130 -9.99 -9.46 -23.70
CA VAL A 130 -11.00 -9.68 -22.66
C VAL A 130 -11.39 -8.35 -22.05
N GLN A 131 -12.67 -7.99 -22.17
CA GLN A 131 -13.21 -6.82 -21.50
C GLN A 131 -13.29 -7.08 -20.00
N ARG A 132 -12.51 -6.31 -19.23
CA ARG A 132 -12.49 -6.36 -17.77
C ARG A 132 -13.29 -5.21 -17.21
N GLU A 133 -14.12 -5.50 -16.22
CA GLU A 133 -14.81 -4.46 -15.47
C GLU A 133 -13.81 -3.55 -14.74
N LYS A 134 -14.24 -2.32 -14.44
CA LYS A 134 -13.39 -1.32 -13.77
C LYS A 134 -12.81 -1.83 -12.45
N LEU A 135 -13.58 -2.58 -11.66
CA LEU A 135 -13.10 -3.11 -10.38
C LEU A 135 -12.00 -4.16 -10.57
N GLU A 136 -12.15 -5.07 -11.54
CA GLU A 136 -11.15 -6.07 -11.86
C GLU A 136 -9.84 -5.44 -12.33
N GLN A 137 -9.92 -4.39 -13.16
CA GLN A 137 -8.75 -3.63 -13.59
C GLN A 137 -8.00 -3.02 -12.40
N LEU A 138 -8.73 -2.47 -11.43
CA LEU A 138 -8.15 -1.87 -10.23
C LEU A 138 -7.50 -2.92 -9.33
N ILE A 139 -8.14 -4.08 -9.16
CA ILE A 139 -7.59 -5.22 -8.40
C ILE A 139 -6.33 -5.76 -9.07
N LEU A 140 -6.34 -5.93 -10.40
CA LEU A 140 -5.17 -6.36 -11.17
C LEU A 140 -3.98 -5.43 -10.95
N MET A 141 -4.21 -4.12 -11.07
CA MET A 141 -3.19 -3.12 -10.80
C MET A 141 -2.71 -3.19 -9.35
N HIS A 142 -3.62 -3.26 -8.38
CA HIS A 142 -3.28 -3.36 -6.97
C HIS A 142 -2.34 -4.54 -6.69
N VAL A 143 -2.67 -5.74 -7.18
CA VAL A 143 -1.82 -6.94 -7.03
C VAL A 143 -0.46 -6.78 -7.70
N PHE A 144 -0.41 -6.12 -8.88
CA PHE A 144 0.84 -5.87 -9.56
C PHE A 144 1.77 -4.94 -8.76
N TYR A 145 1.28 -3.77 -8.34
CA TYR A 145 2.10 -2.78 -7.64
C TYR A 145 2.43 -3.22 -6.21
N SER A 146 1.53 -3.94 -5.52
CA SER A 146 1.81 -4.48 -4.18
C SER A 146 2.93 -5.52 -4.21
N LYS A 147 3.06 -6.29 -5.28
CA LYS A 147 4.19 -7.22 -5.51
C LYS A 147 5.44 -6.53 -6.04
N LEU A 148 5.29 -5.43 -6.78
CA LEU A 148 6.42 -4.66 -7.29
C LEU A 148 7.17 -3.97 -6.15
N TYR A 149 6.48 -3.34 -5.21
CA TYR A 149 7.09 -2.60 -4.10
C TYR A 149 8.17 -3.39 -3.33
N PRO A 150 7.90 -4.60 -2.77
CA PRO A 150 8.92 -5.36 -2.06
C PRO A 150 10.08 -5.80 -2.95
N LYS A 151 9.85 -5.96 -4.27
CA LYS A 151 10.94 -6.22 -5.23
C LYS A 151 11.86 -5.00 -5.37
N ILE A 152 11.30 -3.79 -5.42
CA ILE A 152 12.08 -2.54 -5.44
C ILE A 152 12.94 -2.44 -4.19
N ILE A 153 12.33 -2.62 -3.01
CA ILE A 153 13.04 -2.53 -1.72
C ILE A 153 14.17 -3.55 -1.63
N ARG A 154 13.93 -4.79 -2.07
CA ARG A 154 14.97 -5.83 -2.12
C ARG A 154 16.12 -5.44 -3.07
N ASP A 155 15.81 -4.90 -4.23
CA ASP A 155 16.84 -4.44 -5.18
C ASP A 155 17.68 -3.31 -4.59
N ILE A 156 17.05 -2.36 -3.87
CA ILE A 156 17.76 -1.28 -3.16
C ILE A 156 18.70 -1.85 -2.11
N HIS A 157 18.24 -2.78 -1.26
CA HIS A 157 19.09 -3.43 -0.26
C HIS A 157 20.24 -4.23 -0.89
N ASN A 158 20.00 -4.89 -2.02
CA ASN A 158 21.04 -5.62 -2.74
C ASN A 158 22.10 -4.68 -3.33
N ILE A 159 21.68 -3.52 -3.86
CA ILE A 159 22.60 -2.48 -4.35
C ILE A 159 23.47 -1.98 -3.18
N ASP A 160 22.87 -1.59 -2.06
CA ASP A 160 23.59 -1.14 -0.87
C ASP A 160 24.58 -2.20 -0.33
N SER A 161 24.15 -3.46 -0.26
CA SER A 161 25.01 -4.58 0.13
C SER A 161 26.19 -4.79 -0.82
N ASN A 162 25.96 -4.68 -2.13
CA ASN A 162 27.01 -4.79 -3.14
C ASN A 162 28.03 -3.65 -3.02
N TRP A 163 27.58 -2.42 -2.77
CA TRP A 163 28.47 -1.29 -2.50
C TRP A 163 29.31 -1.52 -1.25
N LYS A 164 28.70 -1.94 -0.14
CA LYS A 164 29.40 -2.22 1.13
C LYS A 164 30.45 -3.34 1.01
N ARG A 165 30.21 -4.33 0.15
CA ARG A 165 31.10 -5.48 -0.05
C ARG A 165 32.10 -5.30 -1.19
N GLY A 166 31.99 -4.23 -1.98
CA GLY A 166 32.81 -4.04 -3.18
C GLY A 166 32.47 -5.04 -4.31
N ASN A 167 31.24 -5.53 -4.37
CA ASN A 167 30.79 -6.43 -5.44
C ASN A 167 30.35 -5.62 -6.67
N TYR A 168 31.20 -5.56 -7.69
CA TYR A 168 30.89 -4.86 -8.94
C TYR A 168 31.33 -5.64 -10.18
N LYS A 169 30.64 -5.41 -11.29
CA LYS A 169 31.04 -5.94 -12.60
C LYS A 169 32.02 -4.98 -13.25
N MET A 170 33.28 -5.36 -13.38
CA MET A 170 34.27 -4.59 -14.13
C MET A 170 34.08 -4.82 -15.63
N THR A 171 34.03 -3.76 -16.42
CA THR A 171 34.05 -3.83 -17.90
C THR A 171 35.13 -2.88 -18.38
N ARG A 172 36.05 -3.39 -19.21
CA ARG A 172 37.18 -2.60 -19.74
C ARG A 172 36.84 -2.14 -21.15
N ILE A 173 37.07 -0.87 -21.42
CA ILE A 173 37.00 -0.31 -22.76
C ILE A 173 38.43 -0.10 -23.22
N ASN A 174 38.81 -0.72 -24.34
CA ASN A 174 40.12 -0.48 -24.94
C ASN A 174 40.03 0.81 -25.78
N CYS A 175 40.78 1.84 -25.39
CA CYS A 175 40.77 3.13 -26.07
C CYS A 175 41.58 3.13 -27.37
N GLN A 176 42.36 2.06 -27.66
CA GLN A 176 43.20 1.92 -28.86
C GLN A 176 44.02 3.19 -29.19
N SER A 177 44.45 3.95 -28.18
CA SER A 177 45.27 5.13 -28.42
C SER A 177 46.63 4.70 -28.97
N GLU A 178 46.99 5.17 -30.15
CA GLU A 178 48.37 5.07 -30.66
C GLU A 178 49.27 5.91 -29.76
N ASN A 179 50.40 5.34 -29.34
CA ASN A 179 51.45 6.11 -28.66
C ASN A 179 51.98 7.15 -29.66
N SER A 180 51.78 8.44 -29.39
CA SER A 180 52.55 9.51 -30.02
C SER A 180 54.03 9.23 -29.75
N LYS A 181 54.72 8.61 -30.70
CA LYS A 181 56.18 8.56 -30.71
C LYS A 181 56.60 9.97 -31.13
N ASP A 182 56.91 10.80 -30.15
CA ASP A 182 57.66 12.03 -30.39
C ASP A 182 58.98 11.62 -31.05
N GLN A 183 59.11 11.99 -32.33
CA GLN A 183 60.27 11.75 -33.18
C GLN A 183 61.18 12.98 -33.15
#